data_AF-A0A6I1L866-F1
#
_entry.id   AF-A0A6I1L866-F1
#
_cell.length_a   1.000
_cell.length_b   1.000
_cell.length_c   1.000
_cell.angle_alpha   90.00
_cell.angle_beta   90.00
_cell.angle_gamma   90.00
#
_symmetry.space_group_name_H-M   'P 1'
#
loop_
_entity.id
_entity.type
_entity.pdbx_description
1 polymer ?
#
loop_
_entity_poly.entity_id
_entity_poly.type
_entity_poly.pdbx_seq_one_letter_code
_entity_poly.pdbx_strand_id
1 'polypeptide(L)'
;MLESISRIRHHLYPPHTPEITITRSGICVSIIVVGLAYSLLLRHLWHPEGFQFIADELLHDVMPVLFFIYWCTCVPKGTLGLKHIGAWVIYPVAYLAYVLLRGHELGQYQYPFINVDTLGYPQVFVNAAGILAGFVLIALVIVGLDRIIKPRC
;
A
#
# COMPACT_ATOMS: atom_id res chain seq x y z
N MET A 1 19.59 40.46 7.91
CA MET A 1 20.07 39.23 8.59
C MET A 1 19.01 38.13 8.60
N LEU A 2 17.77 38.39 9.04
CA LEU A 2 16.68 37.38 9.09
C LEU A 2 16.26 36.81 7.72
N GLU A 3 16.20 37.63 6.66
CA GLU A 3 15.92 37.14 5.31
C GLU A 3 17.02 36.24 4.72
N SER A 4 18.27 36.48 5.10
CA SER A 4 19.41 35.66 4.65
C SER A 4 19.33 34.28 5.31
N ILE A 5 18.98 34.24 6.60
CA ILE A 5 18.77 32.99 7.35
C ILE A 5 17.56 32.21 6.82
N SER A 6 16.46 32.88 6.43
CA SER A 6 15.29 32.20 5.86
C SER A 6 15.57 31.62 4.47
N ARG A 7 16.32 32.34 3.62
CA ARG A 7 16.78 31.84 2.32
C ARG A 7 17.74 30.66 2.43
N ILE A 8 18.68 30.72 3.37
CA ILE A 8 19.62 29.61 3.64
C ILE A 8 18.85 28.37 4.12
N ARG A 9 17.86 28.54 5.01
CA ARG A 9 17.00 27.44 5.47
C ARG A 9 16.19 26.80 4.34
N HIS A 10 15.62 27.60 3.43
CA HIS A 10 14.86 27.08 2.28
C HIS A 10 15.72 26.30 1.28
N HIS A 11 17.01 26.62 1.19
CA HIS A 11 17.96 25.95 0.31
C HIS A 11 18.49 24.65 0.93
N LEU A 12 18.70 24.63 2.25
CA LEU A 12 19.15 23.44 3.00
C LEU A 12 18.02 22.47 3.33
N TYR A 13 16.78 22.95 3.44
CA TYR A 13 15.58 22.15 3.70
C TYR A 13 14.49 22.58 2.70
N PRO A 14 14.48 22.01 1.47
CA PRO A 14 13.44 22.33 0.51
C PRO A 14 12.07 21.96 1.12
N PRO A 15 11.03 22.77 0.89
CA PRO A 15 9.69 22.44 1.35
C PRO A 15 9.30 21.07 0.77
N HIS A 16 8.80 20.17 1.62
CA HIS A 16 8.34 18.86 1.17
C HIS A 16 7.31 19.05 0.06
N THR A 17 7.64 18.63 -1.16
CA THR A 17 6.73 18.80 -2.30
C THR A 17 5.50 17.89 -2.09
N PRO A 18 4.31 18.33 -2.53
CA PRO A 18 3.09 17.54 -2.40
C PRO A 18 3.22 16.16 -3.07
N GLU A 19 4.03 16.06 -4.13
CA GLU A 19 4.32 14.81 -4.83
C GLU A 19 4.94 13.74 -3.91
N ILE A 20 5.91 14.11 -3.07
CA ILE A 20 6.53 13.19 -2.12
C ILE A 20 5.50 12.68 -1.10
N THR A 21 4.60 13.56 -0.67
CA THR A 21 3.53 13.22 0.28
C THR A 21 2.51 12.26 -0.35
N ILE A 22 2.13 12.48 -1.60
CA ILE A 22 1.26 11.59 -2.37
C ILE A 22 1.92 10.21 -2.50
N THR A 23 3.18 10.15 -2.91
CA THR A 23 3.89 8.86 -3.09
C THR A 23 4.03 8.11 -1.78
N ARG A 24 4.48 8.76 -0.70
CA ARG A 24 4.61 8.12 0.63
C ARG A 24 3.28 7.61 1.17
N SER A 25 2.19 8.31 0.89
CA SER A 25 0.86 7.88 1.29
C SER A 25 0.36 6.70 0.46
N GLY A 26 0.64 6.68 -0.85
CA GLY A 26 0.37 5.52 -1.70
C GLY A 26 1.13 4.27 -1.22
N ILE A 27 2.41 4.44 -0.85
CA ILE A 27 3.21 3.35 -0.24
C ILE A 27 2.58 2.90 1.08
N CYS A 28 2.11 3.84 1.92
CA CYS A 28 1.44 3.51 3.19
C CYS A 28 0.18 2.68 2.98
N VAL A 29 -0.66 3.05 2.01
CA VAL A 29 -1.85 2.27 1.65
C VAL A 29 -1.45 0.87 1.19
N SER A 30 -0.49 0.78 0.26
CA SER A 30 -0.05 -0.50 -0.30
C SER A 30 0.55 -1.43 0.77
N ILE A 31 1.41 -0.93 1.66
CA ILE A 31 2.06 -1.76 2.68
C ILE A 31 1.06 -2.27 3.72
N ILE A 32 0.06 -1.46 4.09
CA ILE A 32 -1.03 -1.89 4.98
C ILE A 32 -1.87 -2.96 4.29
N VAL A 33 -2.23 -2.76 3.02
CA VAL A 33 -3.02 -3.74 2.28
C VAL A 33 -2.27 -5.06 2.13
N VAL A 34 -0.96 -5.03 1.86
CA VAL A 34 -0.13 -6.25 1.79
C VAL A 34 -0.10 -6.97 3.14
N GLY A 35 0.15 -6.27 4.25
CA GLY A 35 0.14 -6.88 5.59
C GLY A 35 -1.22 -7.48 5.95
N LEU A 36 -2.32 -6.78 5.66
CA LEU A 36 -3.67 -7.29 5.89
C LEU A 36 -4.01 -8.48 5.00
N ALA A 37 -3.71 -8.40 3.70
CA ALA A 37 -3.94 -9.48 2.76
C ALA A 37 -3.13 -10.72 3.15
N TYR A 38 -1.88 -10.54 3.58
CA TYR A 38 -1.06 -11.63 4.09
C TYR A 38 -1.72 -12.27 5.32
N SER A 39 -2.01 -11.47 6.35
CA SER A 39 -2.55 -11.95 7.62
C SER A 39 -3.90 -12.68 7.45
N LEU A 40 -4.78 -12.17 6.60
CA LEU A 40 -6.13 -12.71 6.41
C LEU A 40 -6.19 -13.87 5.41
N LEU A 41 -5.40 -13.79 4.32
CA LEU A 41 -5.56 -14.69 3.17
C LEU A 41 -4.41 -15.68 2.99
N LEU A 42 -3.19 -15.35 3.42
CA LEU A 42 -1.99 -16.14 3.10
C LEU A 42 -1.31 -16.77 4.32
N ARG A 43 -1.47 -16.21 5.53
CA ARG A 43 -0.73 -16.64 6.74
C ARG A 43 -0.93 -18.11 7.11
N HIS A 44 -2.06 -18.69 6.72
CA HIS A 44 -2.38 -20.09 6.96
C HIS A 44 -1.91 -21.02 5.83
N LEU A 45 -1.44 -20.49 4.71
CA LEU A 45 -0.96 -21.24 3.54
C LEU A 45 0.57 -21.39 3.55
N TRP A 46 1.28 -20.53 4.27
CA TRP A 46 2.73 -20.45 4.25
C TRP A 46 3.29 -20.57 5.68
N HIS A 47 4.13 -21.57 5.91
CA HIS A 47 4.75 -21.84 7.20
C HIS A 47 6.28 -21.81 7.05
N PRO A 48 6.88 -20.61 6.97
CA PRO A 48 8.33 -20.48 6.84
C PRO A 48 9.03 -20.84 8.16
N GLU A 49 10.25 -21.37 8.06
CA GLU A 49 11.08 -21.71 9.22
C GLU A 49 12.43 -20.99 9.20
N GLY A 50 13.09 -20.89 10.36
CA GLY A 50 14.41 -20.28 10.49
C GLY A 50 14.46 -18.80 10.06
N PHE A 51 15.39 -18.45 9.17
CA PHE A 51 15.53 -17.08 8.67
C PHE A 51 14.35 -16.62 7.80
N GLN A 52 13.65 -17.54 7.13
CA GLN A 52 12.48 -17.18 6.33
C GLN A 52 11.33 -16.70 7.21
N PHE A 53 11.16 -17.32 8.38
CA PHE A 53 10.16 -16.89 9.37
C PHE A 53 10.42 -15.45 9.82
N ILE A 54 11.67 -15.14 10.14
CA ILE A 54 12.07 -13.79 10.58
C ILE A 54 11.79 -12.78 9.46
N ALA A 55 12.19 -13.08 8.22
CA ALA A 55 11.96 -12.19 7.09
C ALA A 55 10.46 -11.97 6.83
N ASP A 56 9.66 -13.03 6.91
CA ASP A 56 8.22 -13.00 6.70
C ASP A 56 7.49 -12.14 7.74
N GLU A 57 7.76 -12.37 9.03
CA GLU A 57 7.17 -11.59 10.13
C GLU A 57 7.61 -10.12 10.06
N LEU A 58 8.88 -9.87 9.72
CA LEU A 58 9.38 -8.51 9.54
C LEU A 58 8.65 -7.79 8.40
N LEU A 59 8.50 -8.43 7.25
CA LEU A 59 7.92 -7.81 6.05
C LEU A 59 6.41 -7.64 6.14
N HIS A 60 5.69 -8.59 6.75
CA HIS A 60 4.23 -8.61 6.73
C HIS A 60 3.57 -8.11 8.01
N ASP A 61 4.27 -8.07 9.15
CA ASP A 61 3.71 -7.59 10.40
C ASP A 61 4.44 -6.35 10.92
N VAL A 62 5.77 -6.39 11.03
CA VAL A 62 6.54 -5.30 11.65
C VAL A 62 6.61 -4.08 10.74
N MET A 63 7.00 -4.25 9.47
CA MET A 63 7.19 -3.14 8.53
C MET A 63 5.90 -2.37 8.24
N PRO A 64 4.72 -2.98 8.04
CA PRO A 64 3.47 -2.23 7.85
C PRO A 64 3.14 -1.33 9.05
N VAL A 65 3.33 -1.83 10.28
CA VAL A 65 3.07 -1.06 11.51
C VAL A 65 4.06 0.09 11.64
N LEU A 66 5.36 -0.17 11.46
CA LEU A 66 6.40 0.87 11.53
C LEU A 66 6.19 1.94 10.47
N PHE A 67 5.85 1.56 9.24
CA PHE A 67 5.62 2.49 8.16
C PHE A 67 4.36 3.33 8.39
N PHE A 68 3.30 2.75 8.95
CA PHE A 68 2.11 3.50 9.33
C PHE A 68 2.40 4.53 10.43
N ILE A 69 3.19 4.16 11.45
CA ILE A 69 3.63 5.09 12.49
C ILE A 69 4.46 6.23 11.88
N TYR A 70 5.45 5.91 11.04
CA TYR A 70 6.23 6.90 10.30
C TYR A 70 5.34 7.83 9.47
N TRP A 71 4.36 7.27 8.77
CA TRP A 71 3.43 8.08 7.99
C TRP A 71 2.63 9.03 8.88
N CYS A 72 2.15 8.57 10.03
CA CYS A 72 1.40 9.40 10.96
C CYS A 72 2.23 10.56 11.54
N THR A 73 3.52 10.33 11.84
CA THR A 73 4.36 11.32 12.55
C THR A 73 5.18 12.22 11.62
N CYS A 74 5.68 11.71 10.49
CA CYS A 74 6.69 12.39 9.68
C CYS A 74 6.19 12.89 8.33
N VAL A 75 5.03 12.42 7.84
CA VAL A 75 4.52 12.82 6.53
C VAL A 75 3.62 14.05 6.66
N PRO A 76 3.88 15.16 5.93
CA PRO A 76 3.01 16.34 5.93
C PRO A 76 1.57 16.01 5.58
N LYS A 77 0.62 16.74 6.16
CA LYS A 77 -0.83 16.45 6.07
C LYS A 77 -1.58 17.54 5.32
N GLY A 78 -2.70 17.20 4.69
CA GLY A 78 -3.63 18.15 4.07
C GLY A 78 -3.43 18.37 2.56
N THR A 79 -2.64 17.52 1.90
CA THR A 79 -2.41 17.61 0.45
C THR A 79 -3.13 16.52 -0.34
N LEU A 80 -3.70 15.51 0.33
CA LEU A 80 -4.32 14.39 -0.36
C LEU A 80 -5.77 14.65 -0.81
N GLY A 81 -5.98 14.53 -2.11
CA GLY A 81 -7.31 14.42 -2.74
C GLY A 81 -7.67 12.99 -3.18
N LEU A 82 -8.98 12.76 -3.38
CA LEU A 82 -9.52 11.48 -3.86
C LEU A 82 -8.99 11.08 -5.25
N LYS A 83 -8.58 12.04 -6.07
CA LYS A 83 -7.95 11.80 -7.38
C LYS A 83 -6.70 10.93 -7.31
N HIS A 84 -5.97 10.96 -6.19
CA HIS A 84 -4.75 10.15 -6.03
C HIS A 84 -5.06 8.67 -5.81
N ILE A 85 -6.22 8.35 -5.25
CA ILE A 85 -6.67 6.95 -5.10
C ILE A 85 -6.76 6.29 -6.48
N GLY A 86 -7.31 6.99 -7.48
CA GLY A 86 -7.37 6.50 -8.86
C GLY A 86 -5.98 6.17 -9.42
N ALA A 87 -4.98 7.00 -9.16
CA ALA A 87 -3.60 6.74 -9.59
C ALA A 87 -2.99 5.52 -8.86
N TRP A 88 -3.24 5.36 -7.56
CA TRP A 88 -2.71 4.23 -6.79
C TRP A 88 -3.36 2.90 -7.15
N VAL A 89 -4.65 2.90 -7.53
CA VAL A 89 -5.40 1.71 -7.98
C VAL A 89 -4.82 1.11 -9.27
N ILE A 90 -4.11 1.90 -10.08
CA ILE A 90 -3.46 1.38 -11.30
C ILE A 90 -2.51 0.22 -10.95
N TYR A 91 -1.78 0.32 -9.83
CA TYR A 91 -0.83 -0.71 -9.41
C TYR A 91 -1.48 -2.08 -9.15
N PRO A 92 -2.47 -2.24 -8.24
CA PRO A 92 -3.09 -3.53 -8.00
C PRO A 92 -3.85 -4.06 -9.22
N VAL A 93 -4.45 -3.19 -10.04
CA VAL A 93 -5.14 -3.61 -11.27
C VAL A 93 -4.17 -4.16 -12.31
N ALA A 94 -3.04 -3.48 -12.53
CA ALA A 94 -2.00 -3.95 -13.44
C ALA A 94 -1.39 -5.27 -12.96
N TYR A 95 -1.14 -5.39 -11.65
CA TYR A 95 -0.62 -6.62 -11.06
C TYR A 95 -1.63 -7.78 -11.20
N LEU A 96 -2.92 -7.55 -10.93
CA LEU A 96 -3.96 -8.56 -11.14
C LEU A 96 -3.98 -9.05 -12.59
N ALA A 97 -3.96 -8.14 -13.57
CA ALA A 97 -3.91 -8.50 -14.98
C ALA A 97 -2.68 -9.35 -15.31
N TYR A 98 -1.52 -8.99 -14.78
CA TYR A 98 -0.28 -9.76 -14.94
C TYR A 98 -0.39 -11.17 -14.34
N VAL A 99 -0.90 -11.32 -13.11
CA VAL A 99 -0.99 -12.64 -12.46
C VAL A 99 -2.02 -13.53 -13.16
N LEU A 100 -3.13 -12.98 -13.65
CA LEU A 100 -4.11 -13.72 -14.44
C LEU A 100 -3.53 -14.19 -15.78
N LEU A 101 -2.80 -13.31 -16.48
CA LEU A 101 -2.14 -13.66 -17.73
C LEU A 101 -1.07 -14.73 -17.50
N ARG A 102 -0.19 -14.56 -16.50
CA ARG A 102 0.82 -15.55 -16.13
C ARG A 102 0.18 -16.91 -15.77
N GLY A 103 -0.92 -16.90 -15.03
CA GLY A 103 -1.64 -18.10 -14.64
C GLY A 103 -2.23 -18.84 -15.84
N HIS A 104 -2.79 -18.10 -16.80
CA HIS A 104 -3.29 -18.64 -18.06
C HIS A 104 -2.17 -19.28 -18.91
N GLU A 105 -1.03 -18.60 -19.05
CA GLU A 105 0.09 -19.10 -19.88
C GLU A 105 0.81 -20.31 -19.26
N LEU A 106 0.94 -20.36 -17.94
CA LEU A 106 1.68 -21.41 -17.23
C LEU A 106 0.79 -22.53 -16.68
N GLY A 107 -0.54 -22.38 -16.73
CA GLY A 107 -1.49 -23.29 -16.09
C GLY A 107 -1.32 -23.38 -14.56
N GLN A 108 -0.69 -22.38 -13.95
CA GLN A 108 -0.41 -22.34 -12.51
C GLN A 108 -0.67 -20.96 -11.92
N TYR A 109 -1.68 -20.89 -11.05
CA TYR A 109 -2.02 -19.68 -10.32
C TYR A 109 -1.26 -19.62 -8.99
N GLN A 110 -0.67 -18.46 -8.71
CA GLN A 110 0.16 -18.26 -7.52
C GLN A 110 -0.65 -18.35 -6.21
N TYR A 111 -1.94 -17.99 -6.26
CA TYR A 111 -2.79 -17.95 -5.09
C TYR A 111 -4.11 -18.69 -5.33
N PRO A 112 -4.64 -19.41 -4.33
CA PRO A 112 -5.85 -20.19 -4.49
C PRO A 112 -7.08 -19.32 -4.78
N PHE A 113 -7.14 -18.10 -4.23
CA PHE A 113 -8.28 -17.19 -4.41
C PHE A 113 -8.37 -16.54 -5.81
N ILE A 114 -7.37 -16.72 -6.67
CA ILE A 114 -7.41 -16.30 -8.09
C ILE A 114 -7.27 -17.49 -9.05
N ASN A 115 -7.35 -18.71 -8.54
CA ASN A 115 -7.21 -19.90 -9.36
C ASN A 115 -8.47 -20.08 -10.21
N VAL A 116 -8.35 -19.81 -11.51
CA VAL A 116 -9.48 -19.89 -12.45
C VAL A 116 -9.86 -21.35 -12.72
N ASP A 117 -8.92 -22.29 -12.67
CA ASP A 117 -9.19 -23.70 -12.93
C ASP A 117 -10.08 -24.31 -11.84
N THR A 118 -9.95 -23.84 -10.60
CA THR A 118 -10.74 -24.33 -9.46
C THR A 118 -11.99 -23.50 -9.18
N LEU A 119 -11.93 -22.18 -9.37
CA LEU A 119 -13.00 -21.25 -8.98
C LEU A 119 -13.84 -20.75 -10.17
N GLY A 120 -13.31 -20.84 -11.38
CA GLY A 120 -13.87 -20.20 -12.57
C GLY A 120 -13.72 -18.68 -12.58
N TYR A 121 -13.85 -18.09 -13.78
CA TYR A 121 -13.70 -16.64 -13.97
C TYR A 121 -14.63 -15.78 -13.07
N PRO A 122 -15.94 -16.08 -12.93
CA PRO A 122 -16.84 -15.23 -12.15
C PRO A 122 -16.38 -15.04 -10.70
N GLN A 123 -16.02 -16.13 -10.03
CA GLN A 123 -15.60 -16.09 -8.63
C GLN A 123 -14.23 -15.40 -8.48
N VAL A 124 -13.31 -15.59 -9.42
CA VAL A 124 -12.01 -14.90 -9.41
C VAL A 124 -12.19 -13.38 -9.53
N PHE A 125 -13.11 -12.92 -10.40
CA PHE A 125 -13.43 -11.49 -10.49
C PHE A 125 -14.09 -10.96 -9.22
N VAL A 126 -14.96 -11.73 -8.56
CA VAL A 126 -15.55 -11.36 -7.26
C VAL A 126 -14.46 -11.22 -6.19
N ASN A 127 -13.55 -12.20 -6.08
CA ASN A 127 -12.46 -12.16 -5.11
C ASN A 127 -11.52 -10.97 -5.37
N ALA A 128 -11.15 -10.75 -6.64
CA ALA A 128 -10.34 -9.62 -7.06
C ALA A 128 -11.01 -8.27 -6.76
N ALA A 129 -12.32 -8.16 -7.01
CA ALA A 129 -13.11 -6.98 -6.66
C ALA A 129 -13.14 -6.76 -5.15
N GLY A 130 -13.22 -7.82 -4.34
CA GLY A 130 -13.15 -7.73 -2.88
C GLY A 130 -11.81 -7.18 -2.38
N ILE A 131 -10.69 -7.67 -2.93
CA ILE A 131 -9.34 -7.17 -2.62
C ILE A 131 -9.21 -5.70 -3.04
N LEU A 132 -9.67 -5.36 -4.25
CA LEU A 132 -9.64 -3.99 -4.75
C LEU A 132 -10.50 -3.05 -3.90
N ALA A 133 -11.68 -3.50 -3.47
CA ALA A 133 -12.54 -2.75 -2.56
C ALA A 133 -11.86 -2.51 -1.21
N GLY A 134 -11.17 -3.53 -0.67
CA GLY A 134 -10.34 -3.40 0.54
C GLY A 134 -9.24 -2.36 0.36
N PHE A 135 -8.52 -2.39 -0.78
CA PHE A 135 -7.52 -1.39 -1.11
C PHE A 135 -8.09 0.03 -1.14
N VAL A 136 -9.23 0.22 -1.83
CA VAL A 136 -9.90 1.53 -1.92
C VAL A 136 -10.37 1.99 -0.54
N LEU A 137 -10.89 1.10 0.29
CA LEU A 137 -11.33 1.42 1.66
C LEU A 137 -10.15 1.93 2.50
N ILE A 138 -9.01 1.24 2.49
CA ILE A 138 -7.80 1.69 3.20
C ILE A 138 -7.30 3.03 2.62
N ALA A 139 -7.31 3.19 1.30
CA ALA A 139 -6.93 4.45 0.66
C ALA A 139 -7.83 5.62 1.12
N LEU A 140 -9.14 5.40 1.22
CA LEU A 140 -10.10 6.38 1.73
C LEU A 140 -9.83 6.72 3.20
N VAL A 141 -9.54 5.72 4.04
CA VAL A 141 -9.16 5.94 5.44
C VAL A 141 -7.91 6.79 5.54
N ILE A 142 -6.85 6.50 4.78
CA ILE A 142 -5.61 7.28 4.78
C ILE A 142 -5.85 8.72 4.29
N VAL A 143 -6.62 8.91 3.21
CA VAL A 143 -6.99 10.25 2.72
C VAL A 143 -7.85 11.00 3.73
N GLY A 144 -8.74 10.31 4.46
CA GLY A 144 -9.54 10.89 5.53
C GLY A 144 -8.68 11.31 6.72
N LEU A 145 -7.77 10.44 7.16
CA LEU A 145 -6.80 10.73 8.22
C LEU A 145 -5.87 11.88 7.83
N ASP A 146 -5.48 12.00 6.57
CA ASP A 146 -4.69 13.13 6.07
C ASP A 146 -5.36 14.49 6.30
N ARG A 147 -6.69 14.53 6.29
CA ARG A 147 -7.47 15.75 6.51
C ARG A 147 -7.71 16.07 7.99
N ILE A 148 -7.68 15.05 8.84
CA ILE A 148 -8.01 15.18 10.27
C ILE A 148 -6.73 15.39 11.10
N ILE A 149 -5.66 14.68 10.76
CA ILE A 149 -4.40 14.73 11.51
C ILE A 149 -3.72 16.07 11.21
N LYS A 150 -3.56 16.89 12.25
CA LYS A 150 -2.69 18.06 12.18
C LYS A 150 -1.23 17.60 12.24
N PRO A 151 -0.33 18.13 11.39
CA PRO A 151 1.07 17.77 11.44
C PRO A 151 1.63 18.09 12.83
N ARG A 152 2.34 17.12 13.42
CA ARG A 152 3.13 17.32 14.63
C ARG A 152 4.61 17.40 14.24
N CYS A 153 5.00 18.51 13.61
CA CYS A 153 6.37 19.06 13.52
C CYS A 153 6.33 20.31 12.64
#